data_AF-A0A2U1C414-F1
#
_entry.id   AF-A0A2U1C414-F1
#
_cell.length_a   1.000
_cell.length_b   1.000
_cell.length_c   1.000
_cell.angle_alpha   90.00
_cell.angle_beta   90.00
_cell.angle_gamma   90.00
#
_symmetry.space_group_name_H-M   'P 1'
#
loop_
_entity.id
_entity.type
_entity.pdbx_description
1 polymer ?
#
loop_
_entity_poly.entity_id
_entity_poly.type
_entity_poly.pdbx_seq_one_letter_code
_entity_poly.pdbx_strand_id
1 'polypeptide(L)'
;MNLMRPSFALLSLLCAASACNLALAQSVHRIVGPDGKVTFSDRAPSKAAATESMVMPGPASSGATASLPYELRQVASKFPVTLYSGPDCSPCVNARNLLTLRGVPFTERTVETQDDVAALQRLSGDASLPFGTIGGQQLRGFSDTEWTQYLDLAGYPKESKLPPSYRRPAATPLVALKRAEPASAPAEAAEAQRAPVRARPAPPPPEPGTPTPSNPAGIRF
;
A
#
# COMPACT_ATOMS: atom_id res chain seq x y z
N MET A 1 12.62 50.54 -79.23
CA MET A 1 13.40 51.15 -78.14
C MET A 1 13.00 50.50 -76.83
N ASN A 2 14.00 50.13 -76.03
CA ASN A 2 14.03 49.89 -74.57
C ASN A 2 13.02 48.91 -73.96
N LEU A 3 13.43 47.71 -73.53
CA LEU A 3 14.12 47.36 -72.27
C LEU A 3 13.28 47.58 -70.99
N MET A 4 13.38 46.56 -70.12
CA MET A 4 13.30 46.61 -68.65
C MET A 4 11.88 46.49 -68.05
N ARG A 5 11.53 45.57 -67.14
CA ARG A 5 12.22 44.48 -66.43
C ARG A 5 11.17 43.56 -65.74
N PRO A 6 11.54 42.33 -65.36
CA PRO A 6 10.72 41.32 -64.70
C PRO A 6 10.79 41.44 -63.18
N SER A 7 9.70 41.16 -62.44
CA SER A 7 9.75 40.91 -60.98
C SER A 7 8.49 40.25 -60.36
N PHE A 8 7.43 39.95 -61.11
CA PHE A 8 6.20 39.41 -60.50
C PHE A 8 5.99 37.90 -60.66
N ALA A 9 6.89 37.19 -61.35
CA ALA A 9 6.73 35.75 -61.60
C ALA A 9 7.22 34.84 -60.45
N LEU A 10 7.83 35.39 -59.39
CA LEU A 10 8.30 34.58 -58.25
C LEU A 10 7.33 34.56 -57.05
N LEU A 11 6.23 35.33 -57.08
CA LEU A 11 5.28 35.44 -55.96
C LEU A 11 3.98 34.66 -56.17
N SER A 12 3.75 34.04 -57.33
CA SER A 12 2.56 33.20 -57.57
C SER A 12 2.78 31.71 -57.29
N LEU A 13 4.03 31.27 -57.09
CA LEU A 13 4.35 29.87 -56.76
C LEU A 13 4.22 29.55 -55.25
N LEU A 14 3.83 30.52 -54.42
CA LEU A 14 3.68 30.34 -52.97
C LEU A 14 2.22 30.16 -52.50
N CYS A 15 1.23 30.31 -53.41
CA CYS A 15 -0.21 30.23 -53.06
C CYS A 15 -0.91 28.90 -53.41
N ALA A 16 -0.21 27.93 -54.01
CA ALA A 16 -0.79 26.63 -54.41
C ALA A 16 -0.51 25.48 -53.43
N ALA A 17 0.03 25.76 -52.23
CA ALA A 17 0.33 24.76 -51.20
C ALA A 17 -0.71 24.72 -50.06
N SER A 18 -1.93 25.22 -50.30
CA SER A 18 -2.98 25.34 -49.28
C SER A 18 -4.27 24.65 -49.74
N ALA A 19 -4.27 23.31 -49.75
CA ALA A 19 -5.49 22.48 -49.65
C ALA A 19 -5.15 20.98 -49.72
N CYS A 20 -4.79 20.38 -48.59
CA CYS A 20 -5.16 18.97 -48.35
C CYS A 20 -5.23 18.75 -46.84
N ASN A 21 -6.43 18.97 -46.29
CA ASN A 21 -6.76 18.68 -44.90
C ASN A 21 -6.53 17.19 -44.62
N LEU A 22 -5.60 16.89 -43.70
CA LEU A 22 -5.41 15.56 -43.15
C LEU A 22 -6.70 15.14 -42.43
N ALA A 23 -7.29 14.04 -42.90
CA ALA A 23 -8.35 13.32 -42.23
C ALA A 23 -7.88 12.90 -40.83
N LEU A 24 -8.50 13.46 -39.78
CA LEU A 24 -8.33 12.98 -38.42
C LEU A 24 -9.19 11.72 -38.24
N ALA A 25 -8.57 10.55 -38.40
CA ALA A 25 -9.15 9.29 -37.95
C ALA A 25 -9.32 9.34 -36.43
N GLN A 26 -10.57 9.39 -35.95
CA GLN A 26 -10.88 9.32 -34.52
C GLN A 26 -10.87 7.85 -34.10
N SER A 27 -9.72 7.34 -33.63
CA SER A 27 -9.61 6.01 -33.07
C SER A 27 -10.17 6.02 -31.64
N VAL A 28 -11.42 5.59 -31.48
CA VAL A 28 -12.01 5.31 -30.17
C VAL A 28 -11.24 4.15 -29.54
N HIS A 29 -10.48 4.40 -28.46
CA HIS A 29 -9.65 3.38 -27.84
C HIS A 29 -10.47 2.57 -26.83
N ARG A 30 -10.51 1.25 -27.05
CA ARG A 30 -11.16 0.29 -26.17
C ARG A 30 -10.21 -0.11 -25.04
N ILE A 31 -10.52 0.30 -23.81
CA ILE A 31 -9.76 -0.11 -22.61
C ILE A 31 -10.56 -1.21 -21.93
N VAL A 32 -9.95 -2.38 -21.76
CA VAL A 32 -10.56 -3.52 -21.05
C VAL A 32 -9.92 -3.60 -19.66
N GLY A 33 -10.73 -3.42 -18.62
CA GLY A 33 -10.28 -3.56 -17.25
C GLY A 33 -10.16 -5.03 -16.82
N PRO A 34 -9.44 -5.31 -15.71
CA PRO A 34 -9.27 -6.67 -15.17
C PRO A 34 -10.60 -7.36 -14.83
N ASP A 35 -11.64 -6.56 -14.59
CA ASP A 35 -12.99 -6.99 -14.23
C ASP A 35 -13.89 -7.27 -15.46
N GLY A 36 -13.31 -7.31 -16.66
CA GLY A 36 -14.02 -7.59 -17.92
C GLY A 36 -14.87 -6.43 -18.47
N LYS A 37 -14.93 -5.29 -17.77
CA LYS A 37 -15.64 -4.10 -18.23
C LYS A 37 -14.85 -3.36 -19.31
N VAL A 38 -15.56 -2.96 -20.37
CA VAL A 38 -15.00 -2.24 -21.51
C VAL A 38 -15.39 -0.79 -21.42
N THR A 39 -14.41 0.10 -21.30
CA THR A 39 -14.61 1.55 -21.32
C THR A 39 -14.02 2.10 -22.61
N PHE A 40 -14.83 2.78 -23.42
CA PHE A 40 -14.39 3.46 -24.63
C PHE A 40 -14.01 4.90 -24.28
N SER A 41 -12.80 5.32 -24.62
CA SER A 41 -12.32 6.69 -24.35
C SER A 41 -11.71 7.30 -25.60
N ASP A 42 -12.12 8.54 -25.89
CA ASP A 42 -11.64 9.37 -27.01
C ASP A 42 -10.33 10.12 -26.71
N ARG A 43 -9.67 9.85 -25.57
CA ARG A 43 -8.38 10.47 -25.23
C ARG A 43 -7.25 9.48 -25.50
N ALA A 44 -6.40 9.81 -26.47
CA ALA A 44 -5.18 9.05 -26.76
C ALA A 44 -4.32 8.91 -25.50
N PRO A 45 -3.90 7.69 -25.10
CA PRO A 45 -2.98 7.51 -23.98
C PRO A 45 -1.62 8.06 -24.42
N SER A 46 -1.22 9.20 -23.86
CA SER A 46 0.15 9.68 -24.03
C SER A 46 1.10 8.61 -23.50
N LYS A 47 2.07 8.21 -24.33
CA LYS A 47 3.23 7.36 -23.97
C LYS A 47 4.18 8.06 -22.96
N ALA A 48 3.63 8.88 -22.06
CA ALA A 48 4.33 9.58 -20.98
C ALA A 48 3.73 9.26 -19.59
N ALA A 49 2.84 8.27 -19.49
CA ALA A 49 2.34 7.76 -18.21
C ALA A 49 2.88 6.35 -17.89
N ALA A 50 4.06 6.01 -18.40
CA ALA A 50 4.86 4.87 -17.94
C ALA A 50 6.00 5.31 -17.00
N THR A 51 5.89 6.51 -16.40
CA THR A 51 6.31 6.64 -15.01
C THR A 51 5.09 6.25 -14.20
N GLU A 52 4.95 4.95 -13.99
CA GLU A 52 4.43 4.46 -12.74
C GLU A 52 5.16 5.27 -11.67
N SER A 53 4.49 6.30 -11.14
CA SER A 53 4.69 6.62 -9.76
C SER A 53 4.60 5.26 -9.09
N MET A 54 5.70 4.81 -8.50
CA MET A 54 5.66 3.77 -7.50
C MET A 54 4.73 4.29 -6.41
N VAL A 55 3.42 4.15 -6.63
CA VAL A 55 2.43 4.08 -5.61
C VAL A 55 2.73 2.74 -4.99
N MET A 56 3.71 2.75 -4.08
CA MET A 56 3.79 1.71 -3.08
C MET A 56 2.38 1.57 -2.52
N PRO A 57 1.74 0.40 -2.64
CA PRO A 57 0.47 0.17 -1.98
C PRO A 57 0.79 0.09 -0.48
N GLY A 58 0.86 1.26 0.16
CA GLY A 58 0.94 1.35 1.61
C GLY A 58 -0.43 1.00 2.15
N PRO A 59 -0.61 -0.13 2.86
CA PRO A 59 -1.87 -0.41 3.50
C PRO A 59 -2.07 0.63 4.63
N ALA A 60 -3.30 1.12 4.76
CA ALA A 60 -3.85 1.85 5.92
C ALA A 60 -3.71 3.39 6.05
N SER A 61 -3.11 4.14 5.11
CA SER A 61 -3.07 5.62 5.25
C SER A 61 -4.21 6.36 4.52
N SER A 62 -4.76 5.79 3.43
CA SER A 62 -5.78 6.46 2.61
C SER A 62 -7.12 6.71 3.33
N GLY A 63 -7.44 5.93 4.38
CA GLY A 63 -8.63 6.15 5.21
C GLY A 63 -8.45 7.23 6.27
N ALA A 64 -7.25 7.36 6.85
CA ALA A 64 -6.96 8.33 7.90
C ALA A 64 -6.93 9.78 7.39
N THR A 65 -6.65 9.98 6.10
CA THR A 65 -6.64 11.30 5.46
C THR A 65 -8.00 11.76 4.97
N ALA A 66 -8.94 10.84 4.73
CA ALA A 66 -10.27 11.13 4.19
C ALA A 66 -11.19 11.89 5.15
N SER A 67 -10.94 11.83 6.47
CA SER A 67 -11.68 12.57 7.49
C SER A 67 -11.02 13.90 7.89
N LEU A 68 -9.90 14.27 7.27
CA LEU A 68 -9.19 15.51 7.59
C LEU A 68 -9.89 16.73 6.97
N PRO A 69 -9.81 17.92 7.59
CA PRO A 69 -10.22 19.17 6.96
C PRO A 69 -9.53 19.37 5.60
N TYR A 70 -10.22 20.05 4.68
CA TYR A 70 -9.79 20.18 3.28
C TYR A 70 -8.35 20.71 3.14
N GLU A 71 -8.02 21.81 3.83
CA GLU A 71 -6.69 22.42 3.80
C GLU A 71 -5.60 21.42 4.23
N LEU A 72 -5.81 20.74 5.36
CA LEU A 72 -4.85 19.77 5.88
C LEU A 72 -4.72 18.56 4.97
N ARG A 73 -5.82 18.12 4.36
CA ARG A 73 -5.83 17.01 3.40
C ARG A 73 -5.06 17.35 2.14
N GLN A 74 -5.21 18.56 1.61
CA GLN A 74 -4.45 19.01 0.43
C GLN A 74 -2.95 19.01 0.71
N VAL A 75 -2.53 19.59 1.84
CA VAL A 75 -1.12 19.62 2.24
C VAL A 75 -0.58 18.20 2.46
N ALA A 76 -1.31 17.35 3.20
CA ALA A 76 -0.91 15.97 3.47
C ALA A 76 -0.82 15.10 2.21
N SER A 77 -1.63 15.39 1.19
CA SER A 77 -1.57 14.68 -0.09
C SER A 77 -0.40 15.14 -0.96
N LYS A 78 -0.05 16.43 -0.89
CA LYS A 78 1.05 17.02 -1.69
C LYS A 78 2.43 16.78 -1.06
N PHE A 79 2.50 16.85 0.26
CA PHE A 79 3.75 16.75 1.03
C PHE A 79 3.61 15.74 2.17
N PRO A 80 3.37 14.45 1.88
CA PRO A 80 3.16 13.43 2.91
C PRO A 80 4.36 13.34 3.85
N VAL A 81 4.10 13.19 5.15
CA VAL A 81 5.13 12.99 6.16
C VAL A 81 5.29 11.51 6.48
N THR A 82 6.52 11.01 6.42
CA THR A 82 6.88 9.66 6.90
C THR A 82 8.00 9.78 7.92
N LEU A 83 7.82 9.16 9.07
CA LEU A 83 8.83 9.03 10.12
C LEU A 83 9.36 7.60 10.12
N TYR A 84 10.66 7.44 10.01
CA TYR A 84 11.36 6.17 10.18
C TYR A 84 12.02 6.17 11.55
N SER A 85 11.71 5.16 12.35
CA SER A 85 12.13 5.05 13.75
C SER A 85 12.53 3.62 14.09
N GLY A 86 13.28 3.43 15.16
CA GLY A 86 13.68 2.12 15.64
C GLY A 86 13.43 1.95 17.14
N PRO A 87 13.63 0.73 17.66
CA PRO A 87 13.64 0.49 19.10
C PRO A 87 14.74 1.32 19.76
N ASP A 88 14.53 1.70 21.03
CA ASP A 88 15.52 2.43 21.84
C ASP A 88 16.03 3.76 21.23
N CYS A 89 15.21 4.41 20.42
CA CYS A 89 15.55 5.68 19.76
C CYS A 89 14.89 6.90 20.47
N SER A 90 15.61 7.52 21.40
CA SER A 90 15.18 8.77 22.07
C SER A 90 14.86 9.93 21.08
N PRO A 91 15.72 10.28 20.10
CA PRO A 91 15.39 11.35 19.15
C PRO A 91 14.19 11.03 18.25
N CYS A 92 13.87 9.75 18.03
CA CYS A 92 12.65 9.35 17.31
C CYS A 92 11.39 9.73 18.08
N VAL A 93 11.41 9.64 19.42
CA VAL A 93 10.30 10.07 20.27
C VAL A 93 10.09 11.58 20.14
N ASN A 94 11.17 12.37 20.11
CA ASN A 94 11.09 13.82 19.94
C ASN A 94 10.48 14.20 18.59
N ALA A 95 10.91 13.56 17.50
CA ALA A 95 10.32 13.74 16.18
C ALA A 95 8.82 13.39 16.16
N ARG A 96 8.45 12.25 16.77
CA ARG A 96 7.06 11.82 16.91
C ARG A 96 6.24 12.83 17.70
N ASN A 97 6.80 13.38 18.79
CA ASN A 97 6.13 14.36 19.63
C ASN A 97 5.89 15.68 18.89
N LEU A 98 6.90 16.21 18.19
CA LEU A 98 6.76 17.40 17.35
C LEU A 98 5.57 17.25 16.38
N LEU A 99 5.56 16.16 15.61
CA LEU A 99 4.51 15.89 14.63
C LEU A 99 3.13 15.73 15.31
N THR A 100 3.09 15.15 16.51
CA THR A 100 1.85 14.97 17.29
C THR A 100 1.29 16.27 17.82
N LEU A 101 2.12 17.06 18.50
CA LEU A 101 1.72 18.33 19.11
C LEU A 101 1.24 19.32 18.05
N ARG A 102 1.93 19.33 16.90
CA ARG A 102 1.58 20.17 15.77
C ARG A 102 0.36 19.68 14.99
N GLY A 103 -0.09 18.45 15.22
CA GLY A 103 -1.22 17.85 14.52
C GLY A 103 -0.94 17.52 13.05
N VAL A 104 0.29 17.13 12.75
CA VAL A 104 0.69 16.68 11.41
C VAL A 104 0.29 15.21 11.24
N PRO A 105 -0.50 14.84 10.21
CA PRO A 105 -0.73 13.45 9.86
C PRO A 105 0.54 12.86 9.22
N PHE A 106 1.02 11.74 9.75
CA PHE A 106 2.19 11.05 9.22
C PHE A 106 2.04 9.54 9.29
N THR A 107 2.81 8.85 8.46
CA THR A 107 2.99 7.40 8.52
C THR A 107 4.28 7.09 9.28
N GLU A 108 4.27 6.09 10.16
CA GLU A 108 5.46 5.67 10.88
C GLU A 108 5.93 4.31 10.37
N ARG A 109 7.23 4.21 10.07
CA ARG A 109 7.92 3.01 9.63
C ARG A 109 8.94 2.58 10.68
N THR A 110 8.83 1.37 11.19
CA THR A 110 9.80 0.84 12.15
C THR A 110 10.96 0.14 11.45
N VAL A 111 12.16 0.34 11.99
CA VAL A 111 13.41 -0.28 11.57
C VAL A 111 13.89 -1.13 12.72
N GLU A 112 13.60 -2.43 12.64
CA GLU A 112 13.86 -3.39 13.72
C GLU A 112 14.79 -4.52 13.25
N THR A 113 14.69 -4.89 11.97
CA THR A 113 15.45 -5.99 11.37
C THR A 113 16.62 -5.50 10.53
N GLN A 114 17.57 -6.39 10.22
CA GLN A 114 18.66 -6.08 9.29
C GLN A 114 18.16 -5.77 7.87
N ASP A 115 17.04 -6.40 7.46
CA ASP A 115 16.40 -6.10 6.20
C ASP A 115 15.83 -4.68 6.19
N ASP A 116 15.27 -4.21 7.30
CA ASP A 116 14.83 -2.82 7.45
C ASP A 116 16.02 -1.85 7.40
N VAL A 117 17.14 -2.18 8.06
CA VAL A 117 18.36 -1.35 8.03
C VAL A 117 18.88 -1.21 6.60
N ALA A 118 18.95 -2.32 5.86
CA ALA A 118 19.36 -2.31 4.46
C ALA A 118 18.35 -1.55 3.58
N ALA A 119 17.05 -1.65 3.86
CA ALA A 119 16.03 -0.88 3.15
C ALA A 119 16.17 0.63 3.43
N LEU A 120 16.38 1.03 4.69
CA LEU A 120 16.61 2.41 5.06
C LEU A 120 17.85 2.98 4.35
N GLN A 121 18.95 2.22 4.32
CA GLN A 121 20.18 2.65 3.67
C GLN A 121 20.03 2.88 2.17
N ARG A 122 19.17 2.10 1.49
CA ARG A 122 18.83 2.34 0.08
C ARG A 122 17.98 3.60 -0.12
N LEU A 123 17.18 3.97 0.87
CA LEU A 123 16.27 5.13 0.80
C LEU A 123 17.00 6.45 1.14
N SER A 124 17.78 6.48 2.21
CA SER A 124 18.41 7.71 2.74
C SER A 124 19.90 7.83 2.43
N GLY A 125 20.55 6.73 2.00
CA GLY A 125 21.99 6.62 1.85
C GLY A 125 22.74 6.20 3.14
N ASP A 126 22.05 6.12 4.28
CA ASP A 126 22.61 5.73 5.58
C ASP A 126 21.58 4.98 6.44
N ALA A 127 21.99 4.50 7.62
CA ALA A 127 21.10 3.82 8.55
C ALA A 127 20.77 4.67 9.80
N SER A 128 20.89 6.00 9.68
CA SER A 128 20.73 6.89 10.83
C SER A 128 19.25 7.08 11.18
N LEU A 129 18.97 7.14 12.50
CA LEU A 129 17.63 7.33 13.03
C LEU A 129 17.59 8.54 13.99
N PRO A 130 16.47 9.29 14.03
CA PRO A 130 15.33 9.17 13.13
C PRO A 130 15.67 9.64 11.72
N PHE A 131 15.01 9.05 10.74
CA PHE A 131 14.98 9.56 9.37
C PHE A 131 13.56 10.01 9.05
N GLY A 132 13.40 11.13 8.37
CA GLY A 132 12.11 11.72 8.05
C GLY A 132 12.00 12.09 6.59
N THR A 133 10.80 12.00 6.03
CA THR A 133 10.50 12.58 4.72
C THR A 133 9.30 13.51 4.82
N ILE A 134 9.39 14.70 4.21
CA ILE A 134 8.28 15.64 4.05
C ILE A 134 8.11 15.89 2.54
N GLY A 135 7.17 15.18 1.92
CA GLY A 135 7.10 15.11 0.46
C GLY A 135 8.40 14.52 -0.10
N GLY A 136 9.10 15.30 -0.92
CA GLY A 136 10.42 14.93 -1.48
C GLY A 136 11.62 15.32 -0.61
N GLN A 137 11.42 16.08 0.47
CA GLN A 137 12.51 16.50 1.35
C GLN A 137 12.85 15.38 2.34
N GLN A 138 14.15 15.14 2.52
CA GLN A 138 14.69 14.12 3.41
C GLN A 138 15.38 14.79 4.61
N LEU A 139 15.06 14.33 5.81
CA LEU A 139 15.58 14.85 7.08
C LEU A 139 16.33 13.73 7.79
N ARG A 140 17.59 13.98 8.13
CA ARG A 140 18.46 13.03 8.83
C ARG A 140 18.66 13.48 10.27
N GLY A 141 18.37 12.58 11.20
CA GLY A 141 18.34 12.91 12.62
C GLY A 141 17.16 13.81 13.00
N PHE A 142 17.17 14.24 14.25
CA PHE A 142 16.16 15.16 14.79
C PHE A 142 16.78 16.51 15.12
N SER A 143 16.19 17.56 14.57
CA SER A 143 16.41 18.96 14.91
C SER A 143 15.05 19.64 14.90
N ASP A 144 14.60 20.14 16.05
CA ASP A 144 13.28 20.77 16.19
C ASP A 144 13.11 21.93 15.19
N THR A 145 14.14 22.78 15.10
CA THR A 145 14.19 23.93 14.19
C THR A 145 14.08 23.51 12.73
N GLU A 146 14.84 22.50 12.31
CA GLU A 146 14.86 22.05 10.91
C GLU A 146 13.52 21.43 10.53
N TRP A 147 13.02 20.50 11.34
CA TRP A 147 11.73 19.86 11.09
C TRP A 147 10.60 20.88 11.07
N THR A 148 10.58 21.84 12.00
CA THR A 148 9.61 22.93 12.02
C THR A 148 9.65 23.78 10.76
N GLN A 149 10.85 24.15 10.28
CA GLN A 149 11.00 24.95 9.05
C GLN A 149 10.46 24.22 7.83
N TYR A 150 10.78 22.94 7.65
CA TYR A 150 10.27 22.17 6.51
C TYR A 150 8.76 21.93 6.59
N LEU A 151 8.20 21.75 7.79
CA LEU A 151 6.75 21.68 7.98
C LEU A 151 6.06 23.01 7.65
N ASP A 152 6.65 24.14 8.06
CA ASP A 152 6.19 25.49 7.70
C ASP A 152 6.20 25.69 6.18
N LEU A 153 7.31 25.37 5.52
CA LEU A 153 7.48 25.51 4.06
C LEU A 153 6.55 24.60 3.27
N ALA A 154 6.25 23.40 3.78
CA ALA A 154 5.26 22.50 3.21
C ALA A 154 3.81 23.02 3.38
N GLY A 155 3.59 23.99 4.27
CA GLY A 155 2.27 24.58 4.53
C GLY A 155 1.47 23.87 5.63
N TYR A 156 2.11 23.04 6.46
CA TYR A 156 1.43 22.46 7.62
C TYR A 156 1.13 23.54 8.66
N PRO A 157 -0.08 23.57 9.25
CA PRO A 157 -0.41 24.57 10.26
C PRO A 157 0.51 24.43 11.49
N LYS A 158 0.77 25.55 12.17
CA LYS A 158 1.58 25.59 13.40
C LYS A 158 0.85 25.01 14.61
N GLU A 159 -0.48 25.00 14.55
CA GLU A 159 -1.34 24.38 15.56
C GLU A 159 -2.17 23.27 14.95
N SER A 160 -2.50 22.27 15.77
CA SER A 160 -3.31 21.14 15.34
C SER A 160 -4.68 21.58 14.85
N LYS A 161 -4.99 21.21 13.60
CA LYS A 161 -6.34 21.29 13.01
C LYS A 161 -6.97 19.90 12.85
N LEU A 162 -6.43 18.90 13.55
CA LEU A 162 -6.96 17.54 13.51
C LEU A 162 -8.31 17.48 14.24
N PRO A 163 -9.32 16.79 13.68
CA PRO A 163 -10.58 16.58 14.38
C PRO A 163 -10.39 15.62 15.58
N PRO A 164 -11.24 15.69 16.61
CA PRO A 164 -11.17 14.78 17.77
C PRO A 164 -11.30 13.29 17.43
N SER A 165 -11.94 12.98 16.30
CA SER A 165 -12.11 11.63 15.76
C SER A 165 -10.86 11.09 15.07
N TYR A 166 -9.85 11.94 14.81
CA TYR A 166 -8.63 11.50 14.15
C TYR A 166 -7.92 10.44 14.98
N ARG A 167 -7.48 9.38 14.29
CA ARG A 167 -6.65 8.32 14.83
C ARG A 167 -5.43 8.19 13.95
N ARG A 168 -4.25 8.30 14.54
CA ARG A 168 -3.00 8.09 13.82
C ARG A 168 -2.90 6.63 13.39
N PRO A 169 -2.46 6.34 12.15
CA PRO A 169 -2.10 4.99 11.75
C PRO A 169 -1.07 4.39 12.71
N ALA A 170 -1.19 3.11 13.04
CA ALA A 170 -0.17 2.41 13.81
C ALA A 170 1.15 2.36 13.02
N ALA A 171 2.27 2.37 13.73
CA ALA A 171 3.58 2.16 13.11
C ALA A 171 3.63 0.78 12.44
N THR A 172 4.27 0.71 11.28
CA THR A 172 4.39 -0.53 10.50
C THR A 172 5.85 -0.81 10.20
N PRO A 173 6.29 -2.07 10.12
CA PRO A 173 7.65 -2.39 9.69
C PRO A 173 7.98 -1.75 8.34
N LEU A 174 9.22 -1.30 8.17
CA LEU A 174 9.69 -0.71 6.91
C LEU A 174 9.62 -1.74 5.78
N VAL A 175 10.18 -2.91 6.00
CA VAL A 175 10.00 -4.07 5.15
C VAL A 175 8.82 -4.86 5.70
N ALA A 176 7.78 -5.01 4.88
CA ALA A 176 6.67 -5.88 5.24
C ALA A 176 7.22 -7.30 5.42
N LEU A 177 7.35 -7.75 6.66
CA LEU A 177 7.46 -9.18 6.95
C LEU A 177 6.28 -9.81 6.24
N LYS A 178 6.57 -10.63 5.22
CA LYS A 178 5.55 -11.35 4.47
C LYS A 178 4.70 -12.06 5.50
N ARG A 179 3.51 -11.51 5.76
CA ARG A 179 2.53 -12.15 6.61
C ARG A 179 2.41 -13.54 6.03
N ALA A 180 2.78 -14.54 6.82
CA ALA A 180 2.27 -15.87 6.61
C ALA A 180 0.77 -15.64 6.50
N GLU A 181 0.25 -15.74 5.27
CA GLU A 181 -1.13 -16.08 5.03
C GLU A 181 -1.45 -17.14 6.08
N PRO A 182 -2.52 -17.00 6.89
CA PRO A 182 -2.91 -18.09 7.74
C PRO A 182 -3.11 -19.26 6.79
N ALA A 183 -2.14 -20.15 6.73
CA ALA A 183 -2.32 -21.47 6.18
C ALA A 183 -3.55 -21.95 6.93
N SER A 184 -4.66 -22.06 6.20
CA SER A 184 -5.85 -22.74 6.66
C SER A 184 -5.36 -24.03 7.29
N ALA A 185 -5.31 -24.03 8.62
CA ALA A 185 -4.82 -25.14 9.38
C ALA A 185 -5.65 -26.35 8.95
N PRO A 186 -5.03 -27.47 8.54
CA PRO A 186 -5.76 -28.71 8.46
C PRO A 186 -6.43 -28.95 9.82
N ALA A 187 -7.68 -29.37 9.77
CA ALA A 187 -8.50 -29.69 10.93
C ALA A 187 -7.83 -30.76 11.79
N GLU A 188 -6.96 -30.34 12.71
CA GLU A 188 -6.28 -31.21 13.69
C GLU A 188 -6.49 -30.69 15.11
N ALA A 189 -7.61 -29.99 15.33
CA ALA A 189 -8.08 -29.54 16.64
C ALA A 189 -9.43 -30.17 17.05
N ALA A 190 -9.86 -31.24 16.37
CA ALA A 190 -11.07 -31.98 16.72
C ALA A 190 -10.80 -33.21 17.62
N GLU A 191 -9.54 -33.58 17.88
CA GLU A 191 -9.22 -34.85 18.57
C GLU A 191 -8.70 -34.69 20.01
N ALA A 192 -8.56 -33.46 20.52
CA ALA A 192 -8.09 -33.21 21.90
C ALA A 192 -9.20 -33.13 22.96
N GLN A 193 -10.47 -33.35 22.59
CA GLN A 193 -11.59 -33.44 23.53
C GLN A 193 -12.21 -34.83 23.51
N ARG A 194 -11.45 -35.83 23.95
CA ARG A 194 -12.03 -37.09 24.43
C ARG A 194 -11.48 -37.40 25.83
N ALA A 195 -12.23 -36.96 26.83
CA ALA A 195 -11.99 -37.32 28.23
C ALA A 195 -12.00 -38.86 28.41
N PRO A 196 -11.17 -39.43 29.29
CA PRO A 196 -11.16 -40.86 29.52
C PRO A 196 -12.38 -41.27 30.37
N VAL A 197 -13.35 -41.95 29.75
CA VAL A 197 -14.43 -42.63 30.47
C VAL A 197 -13.84 -43.89 31.11
N ARG A 198 -13.87 -43.97 32.45
CA ARG A 198 -13.53 -45.18 33.22
C ARG A 198 -14.45 -46.33 32.79
N ALA A 199 -13.85 -47.43 32.32
CA ALA A 199 -14.56 -48.66 31.97
C ALA A 199 -15.05 -49.39 33.23
N ARG A 200 -16.31 -49.84 33.20
CA ARG A 200 -16.93 -50.75 34.18
C ARG A 200 -16.59 -52.21 33.80
N PRO A 201 -16.23 -53.11 34.74
CA PRO A 201 -15.96 -54.50 34.41
C PRO A 201 -17.23 -55.26 33.95
N ALA A 202 -17.08 -56.12 32.95
CA ALA A 202 -18.12 -56.98 32.40
C ALA A 202 -18.31 -58.27 33.22
N PRO A 203 -19.53 -58.86 33.27
CA PRO A 203 -19.79 -60.13 33.95
C PRO A 203 -19.20 -61.35 33.19
N PRO A 204 -18.97 -62.48 33.89
CA PRO A 204 -18.29 -63.65 33.33
C PRO A 204 -19.11 -64.41 32.28
N PRO A 205 -18.45 -65.15 31.37
CA PRO A 205 -19.07 -65.86 30.25
C PRO A 205 -19.91 -67.09 30.69
N PRO A 206 -20.97 -67.43 29.94
CA PRO A 206 -21.79 -68.62 30.20
C PRO A 206 -21.07 -69.94 29.85
N GLU A 207 -21.47 -71.01 30.52
CA GLU A 207 -20.81 -72.32 30.50
C GLU A 207 -20.97 -73.07 29.15
N PRO A 208 -19.99 -73.91 28.74
CA PRO A 208 -19.98 -74.58 27.45
C PRO A 208 -21.07 -75.66 27.33
N GLY A 209 -21.86 -75.62 26.25
CA GLY A 209 -22.87 -76.64 25.91
C GLY A 209 -24.30 -76.10 25.73
N THR A 210 -24.52 -74.80 25.94
CA THR A 210 -25.83 -74.17 25.70
C THR A 210 -26.03 -73.82 24.22
N PRO A 211 -27.22 -74.11 23.64
CA PRO A 211 -27.56 -73.71 22.29
C PRO A 211 -27.51 -72.18 22.14
N THR A 212 -26.79 -71.70 21.13
CA THR A 212 -26.81 -70.28 20.74
C THR A 212 -27.57 -70.14 19.42
N PRO A 213 -28.10 -68.95 19.06
CA PRO A 213 -28.78 -68.76 17.77
C PRO A 213 -27.93 -69.17 16.56
N SER A 214 -26.61 -69.16 16.71
CA SER A 214 -25.64 -69.59 15.70
C SER A 214 -25.28 -71.09 15.76
N ASN A 215 -25.65 -71.80 16.83
CA ASN A 215 -25.52 -73.26 16.97
C ASN A 215 -26.71 -73.80 17.78
N PRO A 216 -27.90 -73.92 17.16
CA PRO A 216 -29.13 -74.26 17.88
C PRO A 216 -29.15 -75.71 18.39
N ALA A 217 -28.26 -76.57 17.89
CA ALA A 217 -28.18 -77.98 18.31
C ALA A 217 -27.06 -78.25 19.34
N GLY A 218 -26.15 -77.31 19.59
CA GLY A 218 -25.14 -77.43 20.64
C GLY A 218 -24.06 -78.51 20.47
N ILE A 219 -24.00 -79.21 19.32
CA ILE A 219 -23.07 -80.34 19.11
C ILE A 219 -21.69 -79.85 18.61
N ARG A 220 -20.61 -80.53 19.03
CA ARG A 220 -19.21 -80.34 18.61
C ARG A 220 -18.72 -81.65 17.98
N PHE A 221 -18.06 -81.61 16.83
CA PHE A 221 -17.30 -82.72 16.24
C PHE A 221 -15.81 -82.58 16.57
#